data_AF-A0AAU7CCT1-F1
#
_entry.id   AF-A0AAU7CCT1-F1
#
_cell.length_a   1.000
_cell.length_b   1.000
_cell.length_c   1.000
_cell.angle_alpha   90.00
_cell.angle_beta   90.00
_cell.angle_gamma   90.00
#
_symmetry.space_group_name_H-M   'P 1'
#
loop_
_entity.id
_entity.type
_entity.pdbx_description
1 polymer ?
#
loop_
_entity_poly.entity_id
_entity_poly.type
_entity_poly.pdbx_seq_one_letter_code
_entity_poly.pdbx_strand_id
1 'polypeptide(L)'
;MSSKPTSVNSAQMPQEKPDADSPMAFPAPHPRTSDAIKGNSDQDLERLQGTWRSIAMVFDGRRIPPAALEHRRIIVIDDKFAVVDKDRTLRRGTLQINATTTPRQIDTLPADGPNTGKINQGIYELANDILRICWAPPGEPRPTNFSSEPGSKQWTVTDQKETSDMMAELSRVIAVTCESPGCPGVHQSRVHHRDFPELYGEGETPYDAALILLKHLLTESGMIADGWHHEILDQVIAEVRSFVDRVS
;
A
#
# COMPACT_ATOMS: atom_id res chain seq x y z
N MET A 1 20.41 -48.75 55.22
CA MET A 1 18.96 -48.54 54.98
C MET A 1 18.46 -47.51 55.98
N SER A 2 17.49 -46.68 55.56
CA SER A 2 16.84 -45.58 56.30
C SER A 2 17.47 -44.19 56.20
N SER A 3 17.17 -43.57 55.06
CA SER A 3 16.61 -42.23 54.82
C SER A 3 16.44 -41.27 56.01
N LYS A 4 16.97 -40.05 55.84
CA LYS A 4 16.44 -38.82 56.46
C LYS A 4 15.61 -38.05 55.43
N PRO A 5 14.46 -37.44 55.81
CA PRO A 5 13.70 -36.56 54.93
C PRO A 5 14.20 -35.12 55.06
N THR A 6 14.35 -34.41 53.93
CA THR A 6 14.61 -32.96 53.92
C THR A 6 13.33 -32.22 53.58
N SER A 7 13.07 -31.22 54.42
CA SER A 7 11.92 -30.34 54.47
C SER A 7 11.68 -29.55 53.17
N VAL A 8 10.39 -29.35 52.93
CA VAL A 8 9.76 -28.46 51.96
C VAL A 8 10.24 -27.02 52.16
N ASN A 9 10.54 -26.31 51.07
CA ASN A 9 10.61 -24.86 51.05
C ASN A 9 9.68 -24.33 49.96
N SER A 10 8.75 -23.48 50.38
CA SER A 10 7.75 -22.82 49.56
C SER A 10 8.42 -21.81 48.63
N ALA A 11 8.33 -22.03 47.32
CA ALA A 11 8.73 -21.04 46.32
C ALA A 11 7.51 -20.24 45.87
N GLN A 12 7.55 -18.95 46.19
CA GLN A 12 6.71 -17.88 45.69
C GLN A 12 6.60 -17.92 44.15
N MET A 13 5.39 -17.84 43.61
CA MET A 13 5.15 -17.65 42.17
C MET A 13 5.68 -16.28 41.73
N PRO A 14 6.50 -16.17 40.68
CA PRO A 14 6.73 -14.89 40.01
C PRO A 14 5.49 -14.52 39.19
N GLN A 15 5.03 -13.29 39.33
CA GLN A 15 4.07 -12.69 38.40
C GLN A 15 4.79 -12.43 37.07
N GLU A 16 4.49 -13.20 36.03
CA GLU A 16 4.90 -12.92 34.66
C GLU A 16 4.19 -11.66 34.16
N LYS A 17 5.00 -10.66 33.81
CA LYS A 17 4.63 -9.48 33.04
C LYS A 17 4.34 -9.96 31.60
N PRO A 18 3.30 -9.49 30.90
CA PRO A 18 3.01 -9.98 29.56
C PRO A 18 4.13 -9.55 28.60
N ASP A 19 4.81 -10.54 28.01
CA ASP A 19 5.83 -10.35 26.99
C ASP A 19 5.23 -9.75 25.72
N ALA A 20 5.77 -8.60 25.30
CA ALA A 20 5.40 -7.88 24.08
C ALA A 20 5.95 -8.55 22.79
N ASP A 21 6.36 -9.82 22.86
CA ASP A 21 6.94 -10.59 21.76
C ASP A 21 6.05 -11.77 21.32
N SER A 22 4.76 -11.73 21.71
CA SER A 22 3.77 -12.68 21.24
C SER A 22 3.49 -12.44 19.75
N PRO A 23 3.52 -13.48 18.89
CA PRO A 23 3.35 -13.31 17.46
C PRO A 23 1.98 -12.70 17.19
N MET A 24 1.94 -11.63 16.40
CA MET A 24 0.77 -11.35 15.57
C MET A 24 0.65 -12.54 14.61
N ALA A 25 0.01 -13.61 15.09
CA ALA A 25 -0.46 -14.69 14.26
C ALA A 25 -1.27 -14.05 13.13
N PHE A 26 -1.04 -14.48 11.89
CA PHE A 26 -2.08 -14.30 10.88
C PHE A 26 -3.39 -14.72 11.53
N PRO A 27 -4.48 -13.95 11.46
CA PRO A 27 -5.77 -14.48 11.83
C PRO A 27 -5.90 -15.81 11.11
N ALA A 28 -6.11 -16.88 11.89
CA ALA A 28 -6.24 -18.22 11.34
C ALA A 28 -7.23 -18.14 10.16
N PRO A 29 -7.01 -18.90 9.07
CA PRO A 29 -8.00 -18.96 8.00
C PRO A 29 -9.35 -19.22 8.64
N HIS A 30 -10.29 -18.28 8.47
CA HIS A 30 -11.66 -18.50 8.89
C HIS A 30 -12.09 -19.84 8.29
N PRO A 31 -12.79 -20.71 9.05
CA PRO A 31 -13.10 -22.06 8.60
C PRO A 31 -13.74 -21.99 7.22
N ARG A 32 -13.08 -22.67 6.27
CA ARG A 32 -13.53 -22.86 4.88
C ARG A 32 -15.02 -23.20 4.87
N THR A 33 -15.85 -22.25 4.46
CA THR A 33 -17.07 -22.58 3.72
C THR A 33 -16.63 -22.67 2.27
N SER A 34 -16.65 -23.90 1.76
CA SER A 34 -16.28 -24.25 0.39
C SER A 34 -17.35 -23.79 -0.59
N ASP A 35 -17.42 -22.48 -0.82
CA ASP A 35 -18.01 -21.94 -2.04
C ASP A 35 -16.91 -21.18 -2.74
N ALA A 36 -16.26 -21.88 -3.68
CA ALA A 36 -15.33 -21.29 -4.62
C ALA A 36 -16.10 -20.25 -5.45
N ILE A 37 -16.10 -19.00 -5.00
CA ILE A 37 -16.29 -17.88 -5.91
C ILE A 37 -15.15 -18.01 -6.91
N LYS A 38 -15.45 -18.44 -8.14
CA LYS A 38 -14.52 -18.34 -9.28
C LYS A 38 -13.96 -16.92 -9.25
N GLY A 39 -12.69 -16.76 -8.90
CA GLY A 39 -12.12 -15.43 -8.79
C GLY A 39 -12.10 -14.77 -10.16
N ASN A 40 -12.42 -13.47 -10.19
CA ASN A 40 -12.34 -12.65 -11.38
C ASN A 40 -11.00 -11.92 -11.39
N SER A 41 -10.16 -12.17 -12.40
CA SER A 41 -8.86 -11.51 -12.51
C SER A 41 -8.98 -9.99 -12.65
N ASP A 42 -9.95 -9.48 -13.40
CA ASP A 42 -10.08 -8.03 -13.60
C ASP A 42 -10.45 -7.34 -12.28
N GLN A 43 -11.40 -7.90 -11.55
CA GLN A 43 -11.79 -7.40 -10.23
C GLN A 43 -10.65 -7.48 -9.20
N ASP A 44 -9.88 -8.56 -9.19
CA ASP A 44 -8.73 -8.67 -8.32
C ASP A 44 -7.64 -7.66 -8.72
N LEU A 45 -7.42 -7.43 -10.02
CA LEU A 45 -6.44 -6.46 -10.50
C LEU A 45 -6.81 -5.04 -10.09
N GLU A 46 -8.10 -4.67 -10.20
CA GLU A 46 -8.63 -3.40 -9.67
C GLU A 46 -8.36 -3.27 -8.17
N ARG A 47 -8.59 -4.34 -7.40
CA ARG A 47 -8.33 -4.33 -5.95
C ARG A 47 -6.84 -4.26 -5.61
N LEU A 48 -5.97 -4.78 -6.48
CA LEU A 48 -4.50 -4.70 -6.32
C LEU A 48 -3.95 -3.31 -6.59
N GLN A 49 -4.66 -2.44 -7.31
CA GLN A 49 -4.21 -1.08 -7.61
C GLN A 49 -3.91 -0.28 -6.32
N GLY A 50 -2.88 0.55 -6.37
CA GLY A 50 -2.48 1.46 -5.31
C GLY A 50 -1.18 1.09 -4.62
N THR A 51 -0.99 1.63 -3.41
CA THR A 51 0.24 1.48 -2.62
C THR A 51 0.04 0.52 -1.46
N TRP A 52 1.01 -0.36 -1.27
CA TRP A 52 1.00 -1.41 -0.27
C TRP A 52 2.27 -1.30 0.58
N ARG A 53 2.11 -1.23 1.89
CA ARG A 53 3.22 -1.25 2.85
C ARG A 53 3.56 -2.69 3.23
N SER A 54 4.83 -3.07 3.12
CA SER A 54 5.27 -4.40 3.58
C SER A 54 5.29 -4.49 5.08
N ILE A 55 4.51 -5.42 5.64
CA ILE A 55 4.40 -5.63 7.08
C ILE A 55 5.11 -6.92 7.54
N ALA A 56 5.33 -7.87 6.61
CA ALA A 56 6.14 -9.05 6.88
C ALA A 56 6.81 -9.57 5.59
N MET A 57 8.01 -10.12 5.73
CA MET A 57 8.70 -10.79 4.64
C MET A 57 9.53 -11.95 5.17
N VAL A 58 9.50 -13.08 4.45
CA VAL A 58 10.35 -14.24 4.69
C VAL A 58 11.05 -14.58 3.38
N PHE A 59 12.37 -14.70 3.42
CA PHE A 59 13.19 -15.08 2.28
C PHE A 59 14.03 -16.31 2.65
N ASP A 60 13.85 -17.41 1.93
CA ASP A 60 14.59 -18.66 2.13
C ASP A 60 14.63 -19.10 3.61
N GLY A 61 13.46 -19.11 4.26
CA GLY A 61 13.33 -19.46 5.68
C GLY A 61 13.76 -18.37 6.67
N ARG A 62 14.30 -17.24 6.20
CA ARG A 62 14.76 -16.13 7.05
C ARG A 62 13.74 -15.01 7.08
N ARG A 63 13.22 -14.71 8.28
CA ARG A 63 12.35 -13.56 8.48
C ARG A 63 13.15 -12.27 8.37
N ILE A 64 12.68 -11.35 7.54
CA ILE A 64 13.26 -10.01 7.44
C ILE A 64 12.78 -9.20 8.66
N PRO A 65 13.68 -8.49 9.38
CA PRO A 65 13.30 -7.67 10.52
C PRO A 65 12.30 -6.57 10.13
N PRO A 66 11.28 -6.26 10.95
CA PRO A 66 10.31 -5.20 10.66
C PRO A 66 10.94 -3.84 10.36
N ALA A 67 12.03 -3.48 11.06
CA ALA A 67 12.74 -2.23 10.82
C ALA A 67 13.33 -2.11 9.41
N ALA A 68 13.65 -3.23 8.75
CA ALA A 68 14.11 -3.25 7.36
C ALA A 68 12.96 -3.16 6.33
N LEU A 69 11.70 -3.23 6.79
CA LEU A 69 10.51 -3.11 5.96
C LEU A 69 9.79 -1.77 6.16
N GLU A 70 10.20 -0.99 7.16
CA GLU A 70 9.52 0.25 7.62
C GLU A 70 9.15 1.19 6.47
N HIS A 71 10.07 1.34 5.50
CA HIS A 71 9.86 2.23 4.37
C HIS A 71 9.60 1.51 3.04
N ARG A 72 9.48 0.19 3.06
CA ARG A 72 9.28 -0.63 1.85
C ARG A 72 7.83 -0.56 1.40
N ARG A 73 7.59 -0.06 0.18
CA ARG A 73 6.28 -0.09 -0.49
C ARG A 73 6.31 -0.86 -1.80
N ILE A 74 5.16 -1.40 -2.15
CA ILE A 74 4.82 -1.90 -3.48
C ILE A 74 3.76 -0.98 -4.06
N ILE A 75 4.02 -0.44 -5.25
CA ILE A 75 3.07 0.40 -5.98
C ILE A 75 2.62 -0.41 -7.19
N VAL A 76 1.30 -0.52 -7.38
CA VAL A 76 0.68 -1.21 -8.52
C VAL A 76 -0.17 -0.21 -9.30
N ILE A 77 0.13 -0.07 -10.59
CA ILE A 77 -0.61 0.78 -11.54
C ILE A 77 -0.80 -0.02 -12.83
N ASP A 78 -2.04 -0.23 -13.24
CA ASP A 78 -2.44 -1.14 -14.30
C ASP A 78 -1.85 -2.54 -14.07
N ASP A 79 -1.03 -3.02 -15.00
CA ASP A 79 -0.29 -4.28 -14.97
C ASP A 79 1.17 -4.11 -14.52
N LYS A 80 1.55 -2.93 -14.01
CA LYS A 80 2.92 -2.60 -13.62
C LYS A 80 3.07 -2.58 -12.11
N PHE A 81 4.27 -2.93 -11.64
CA PHE A 81 4.64 -2.75 -10.25
C PHE A 81 5.99 -2.07 -10.08
N ALA A 82 6.13 -1.38 -8.94
CA ALA A 82 7.40 -0.90 -8.43
C ALA A 82 7.54 -1.28 -6.95
N VAL A 83 8.73 -1.71 -6.55
CA VAL A 83 9.12 -1.87 -5.15
C VAL A 83 10.06 -0.72 -4.82
N VAL A 84 9.72 0.06 -3.81
CA VAL A 84 10.48 1.21 -3.34
C VAL A 84 10.84 1.05 -1.87
N ASP A 85 11.98 1.60 -1.48
CA ASP A 85 12.40 1.74 -0.08
C ASP A 85 12.95 3.16 0.09
N LYS A 86 12.24 3.95 0.92
CA LYS A 86 12.42 5.41 0.97
C LYS A 86 12.33 5.99 -0.45
N ASP A 87 13.35 6.73 -0.89
CA ASP A 87 13.40 7.38 -2.20
C ASP A 87 14.08 6.50 -3.27
N ARG A 88 14.43 5.25 -2.93
CA ARG A 88 15.12 4.34 -3.83
C ARG A 88 14.15 3.31 -4.42
N THR A 89 14.08 3.27 -5.74
CA THR A 89 13.46 2.14 -6.44
C THR A 89 14.35 0.91 -6.35
N LEU A 90 13.83 -0.16 -5.76
CA LEU A 90 14.52 -1.45 -5.59
C LEU A 90 14.26 -2.39 -6.76
N ARG A 91 13.05 -2.37 -7.32
CA ARG A 91 12.64 -3.23 -8.44
C ARG A 91 11.45 -2.64 -9.18
N ARG A 92 11.33 -2.92 -10.46
CA ARG A 92 10.16 -2.65 -11.30
C ARG A 92 9.86 -3.83 -12.20
N GLY A 93 8.65 -3.89 -12.73
CA GLY A 93 8.27 -4.91 -13.69
C GLY A 93 6.79 -4.87 -14.03
N THR A 94 6.33 -5.93 -14.66
CA THR A 94 4.91 -6.17 -14.91
C THR A 94 4.43 -7.39 -14.13
N LEU A 95 3.13 -7.44 -13.87
CA LEU A 95 2.45 -8.55 -13.23
C LEU A 95 1.29 -9.04 -14.08
N GLN A 96 1.02 -10.34 -14.00
CA GLN A 96 -0.16 -10.97 -14.56
C GLN A 96 -0.80 -11.84 -13.48
N ILE A 97 -2.13 -11.82 -13.38
CA ILE A 97 -2.86 -12.58 -12.37
C ILE A 97 -3.91 -13.52 -12.97
N ASN A 98 -4.10 -14.64 -12.30
CA ASN A 98 -5.16 -15.59 -12.59
C ASN A 98 -5.90 -15.92 -11.28
N ALA A 99 -7.04 -15.25 -11.07
CA ALA A 99 -7.88 -15.43 -9.90
C ALA A 99 -8.77 -16.69 -9.97
N THR A 100 -8.82 -17.36 -11.13
CA THR A 100 -9.70 -18.53 -11.36
C THR A 100 -9.16 -19.83 -10.77
N THR A 101 -7.90 -19.85 -10.34
CA THR A 101 -7.23 -21.01 -9.76
C THR A 101 -7.25 -20.98 -8.23
N THR A 102 -6.98 -22.12 -7.60
CA THR A 102 -6.80 -22.20 -6.14
C THR A 102 -5.51 -22.98 -5.84
N PRO A 103 -4.48 -22.35 -5.23
CA PRO A 103 -4.39 -20.92 -4.90
C PRO A 103 -4.46 -20.00 -6.12
N ARG A 104 -4.82 -18.72 -5.92
CA ARG A 104 -4.79 -17.72 -7.00
C ARG A 104 -3.35 -17.49 -7.42
N GLN A 105 -3.14 -17.19 -8.70
CA GLN A 105 -1.84 -17.23 -9.35
C GLN A 105 -1.38 -15.82 -9.73
N ILE A 106 -0.11 -15.50 -9.47
CA ILE A 106 0.52 -14.24 -9.90
C ILE A 106 1.87 -14.54 -10.54
N ASP A 107 2.14 -13.95 -11.70
CA ASP A 107 3.41 -14.02 -12.39
C ASP A 107 3.99 -12.61 -12.49
N THR A 108 5.29 -12.48 -12.24
CA THR A 108 5.98 -11.17 -12.32
C THR A 108 7.15 -11.25 -13.28
N LEU A 109 7.28 -10.23 -14.13
CA LEU A 109 8.40 -10.06 -15.05
C LEU A 109 9.21 -8.82 -14.64
N PRO A 110 10.33 -8.99 -13.92
CA PRO A 110 11.18 -7.88 -13.53
C PRO A 110 11.82 -7.21 -14.75
N ALA A 111 11.81 -5.87 -14.75
CA ALA A 111 12.49 -5.02 -15.72
C ALA A 111 13.93 -4.67 -15.29
N ASP A 112 14.27 -4.90 -14.02
CA ASP A 112 15.58 -4.63 -13.43
C ASP A 112 15.99 -5.69 -12.39
N GLY A 113 17.28 -5.67 -12.04
CA GLY A 113 17.88 -6.57 -11.06
C GLY A 113 18.30 -7.95 -11.61
N PRO A 114 18.71 -8.88 -10.72
CA PRO A 114 19.30 -10.17 -11.11
C PRO A 114 18.39 -11.10 -11.94
N ASN A 115 17.07 -10.91 -11.84
CA ASN A 115 16.06 -11.70 -12.54
C ASN A 115 15.42 -10.95 -13.71
N THR A 116 16.06 -9.90 -14.23
CA THR A 116 15.56 -9.12 -15.38
C THR A 116 15.19 -10.04 -16.54
N GLY A 117 13.99 -9.85 -17.10
CA GLY A 117 13.50 -10.61 -18.26
C GLY A 117 13.14 -12.07 -17.96
N LYS A 118 13.14 -12.49 -16.70
CA LYS A 118 12.77 -13.86 -16.29
C LYS A 118 11.51 -13.84 -15.42
N ILE A 119 10.57 -14.72 -15.74
CA ILE A 119 9.31 -14.82 -14.99
C ILE A 119 9.59 -15.44 -13.61
N ASN A 120 9.15 -14.75 -12.55
CA ASN A 120 8.97 -15.38 -11.23
C ASN A 120 7.50 -15.79 -11.11
N GLN A 121 7.27 -17.09 -10.90
CA GLN A 121 5.93 -17.63 -10.71
C GLN A 121 5.56 -17.60 -9.23
N GLY A 122 4.32 -17.25 -8.94
CA GLY A 122 3.85 -17.12 -7.57
C GLY A 122 2.36 -17.42 -7.39
N ILE A 123 1.95 -17.37 -6.14
CA ILE A 123 0.56 -17.44 -5.72
C ILE A 123 0.25 -16.27 -4.80
N TYR A 124 -1.01 -15.82 -4.81
CA TYR A 124 -1.45 -14.73 -3.96
C TYR A 124 -2.78 -15.03 -3.27
N GLU A 125 -2.98 -14.36 -2.14
CA GLU A 125 -4.24 -14.24 -1.44
C GLU A 125 -4.50 -12.77 -1.18
N LEU A 126 -5.72 -12.32 -1.50
CA LEU A 126 -6.15 -10.95 -1.34
C LEU A 126 -7.45 -10.91 -0.54
N ALA A 127 -7.36 -10.49 0.73
CA ALA A 127 -8.47 -10.40 1.65
C ALA A 127 -8.45 -9.04 2.35
N ASN A 128 -9.55 -8.29 2.22
CA ASN A 128 -9.63 -6.90 2.68
C ASN A 128 -8.45 -6.08 2.13
N ASP A 129 -7.74 -5.38 3.01
CA ASP A 129 -6.53 -4.61 2.74
C ASP A 129 -5.24 -5.40 3.02
N ILE A 130 -5.29 -6.73 2.96
CA ILE A 130 -4.12 -7.59 3.15
C ILE A 130 -3.88 -8.40 1.88
N LEU A 131 -2.67 -8.24 1.35
CA LEU A 131 -2.14 -8.97 0.22
C LEU A 131 -1.00 -9.87 0.71
N ARG A 132 -1.12 -11.17 0.49
CA ARG A 132 -0.04 -12.12 0.76
C ARG A 132 0.36 -12.78 -0.54
N ILE A 133 1.66 -12.77 -0.83
CA ILE A 133 2.20 -13.36 -2.06
C ILE A 133 3.38 -14.25 -1.70
N CYS A 134 3.47 -15.42 -2.34
CA CYS A 134 4.65 -16.29 -2.32
C CYS A 134 5.13 -16.51 -3.75
N TRP A 135 6.43 -16.34 -3.98
CA TRP A 135 7.05 -16.57 -5.28
C TRP A 135 8.17 -17.61 -5.20
N ALA A 136 8.37 -18.30 -6.32
CA ALA A 136 9.55 -19.12 -6.60
C ALA A 136 10.51 -18.38 -7.54
N PRO A 137 11.83 -18.63 -7.46
CA PRO A 137 12.78 -18.04 -8.38
C PRO A 137 12.58 -18.59 -9.81
N PRO A 138 13.11 -17.92 -10.84
CA PRO A 138 12.89 -18.34 -12.22
C PRO A 138 13.40 -19.76 -12.49
N GLY A 139 12.55 -20.57 -13.13
CA GLY A 139 12.85 -21.97 -13.46
C GLY A 139 12.44 -22.98 -12.39
N GLU A 140 12.07 -22.53 -11.19
CA GLU A 140 11.49 -23.38 -10.15
C GLU A 140 9.97 -23.46 -10.28
N PRO A 141 9.34 -24.55 -9.79
CA PRO A 141 7.90 -24.69 -9.85
C PRO A 141 7.18 -23.63 -9.01
N ARG A 142 6.02 -23.18 -9.51
CA ARG A 142 5.12 -22.30 -8.78
C ARG A 142 4.83 -22.84 -7.36
N PRO A 143 4.92 -22.02 -6.30
CA PRO A 143 4.58 -22.45 -4.95
C PRO A 143 3.13 -22.95 -4.84
N THR A 144 2.89 -23.95 -4.01
CA THR A 144 1.54 -24.49 -3.74
C THR A 144 0.96 -24.01 -2.42
N ASN A 145 1.75 -23.32 -1.60
CA ASN A 145 1.36 -22.76 -0.31
C ASN A 145 2.15 -21.45 -0.05
N PHE A 146 1.82 -20.74 1.02
CA PHE A 146 2.43 -19.47 1.38
C PHE A 146 3.64 -19.60 2.33
N SER A 147 4.34 -20.74 2.33
CA SER A 147 5.57 -20.91 3.11
C SER A 147 6.82 -20.62 2.28
N SER A 148 7.87 -20.15 2.95
CA SER A 148 9.22 -20.00 2.41
C SER A 148 10.14 -20.74 3.37
N GLU A 149 10.40 -22.01 3.08
CA GLU A 149 11.21 -22.88 3.92
C GLU A 149 12.71 -22.71 3.63
N PRO A 150 13.61 -22.98 4.59
CA PRO A 150 15.05 -22.97 4.34
C PRO A 150 15.45 -23.86 3.16
N GLY A 151 16.18 -23.31 2.19
CA GLY A 151 16.63 -24.02 0.99
C GLY A 151 15.65 -23.98 -0.18
N SER A 152 14.42 -23.49 0.01
CA SER A 152 13.43 -23.36 -1.06
C SER A 152 13.74 -22.23 -2.03
N LYS A 153 14.53 -21.23 -1.61
CA LYS A 153 14.75 -19.95 -2.32
C LYS A 153 13.47 -19.18 -2.64
N GLN A 154 12.34 -19.61 -2.08
CA GLN A 154 11.07 -18.92 -2.21
C GLN A 154 11.08 -17.69 -1.31
N TRP A 155 10.21 -16.73 -1.61
CA TRP A 155 9.99 -15.60 -0.72
C TRP A 155 8.50 -15.29 -0.60
N THR A 156 8.10 -15.10 0.65
CA THR A 156 6.74 -14.70 1.01
C THR A 156 6.77 -13.26 1.48
N VAL A 157 5.87 -12.44 0.95
CA VAL A 157 5.64 -11.07 1.42
C VAL A 157 4.19 -10.97 1.85
N THR A 158 3.96 -10.24 2.94
CA THR A 158 2.63 -9.80 3.34
C THR A 158 2.65 -8.29 3.41
N ASP A 159 1.76 -7.72 2.63
CA ASP A 159 1.61 -6.30 2.47
C ASP A 159 0.22 -5.89 2.93
N GLN A 160 0.17 -4.75 3.60
CA GLN A 160 -1.07 -4.09 3.97
C GLN A 160 -1.30 -2.96 2.97
N LYS A 161 -2.48 -2.93 2.36
CA LYS A 161 -2.89 -1.79 1.54
C LYS A 161 -2.80 -0.58 2.44
N GLU A 162 -2.06 0.43 2.01
CA GLU A 162 -2.17 1.72 2.68
C GLU A 162 -3.62 2.14 2.40
N THR A 163 -4.46 2.02 3.44
CA THR A 163 -5.89 2.24 3.33
C THR A 163 -6.11 3.58 2.67
N SER A 164 -7.15 3.63 1.86
CA SER A 164 -7.77 4.86 1.39
C SER A 164 -8.38 5.70 2.54
N ASP A 165 -7.89 5.58 3.78
CA ASP A 165 -8.01 6.63 4.80
C ASP A 165 -6.86 7.65 4.69
N MET A 166 -5.81 7.31 3.93
CA MET A 166 -4.91 8.29 3.37
C MET A 166 -5.56 9.00 2.16
N MET A 167 -6.71 8.59 1.61
CA MET A 167 -7.48 9.43 0.66
C MET A 167 -8.39 10.44 1.38
N ALA A 168 -8.56 10.33 2.69
CA ALA A 168 -9.09 11.39 3.52
C ALA A 168 -8.00 12.43 3.91
N GLU A 169 -6.71 12.10 3.79
CA GLU A 169 -5.58 13.05 3.96
C GLU A 169 -4.82 13.40 2.65
N LEU A 170 -4.96 12.65 1.57
CA LEU A 170 -4.41 12.92 0.22
C LEU A 170 -5.44 13.63 -0.63
N SER A 171 -5.97 14.74 -0.13
CA SER A 171 -6.46 15.74 -1.06
C SER A 171 -5.23 16.27 -1.80
N ARG A 172 -5.02 15.86 -3.06
CA ARG A 172 -4.07 16.55 -3.97
C ARG A 172 -4.44 18.02 -4.11
N VAL A 173 -5.69 18.36 -3.79
CA VAL A 173 -6.20 19.72 -3.67
C VAL A 173 -6.30 20.06 -2.19
N ILE A 174 -5.32 20.78 -1.66
CA ILE A 174 -5.20 21.10 -0.24
C ILE A 174 -6.00 22.37 0.04
N ALA A 175 -6.96 22.30 0.96
CA ALA A 175 -7.75 23.43 1.42
C ALA A 175 -7.37 23.80 2.86
N VAL A 176 -6.95 25.05 3.07
CA VAL A 176 -6.64 25.60 4.39
C VAL A 176 -7.63 26.71 4.66
N THR A 177 -8.35 26.64 5.78
CA THR A 177 -9.23 27.73 6.22
C THR A 177 -8.69 28.32 7.51
N CYS A 178 -8.47 29.63 7.51
CA CYS A 178 -8.01 30.37 8.68
C CYS A 178 -9.07 31.39 9.11
N GLU A 179 -9.24 31.56 10.41
CA GLU A 179 -9.96 32.70 10.95
C GLU A 179 -9.09 33.95 10.88
N SER A 180 -9.65 35.04 10.36
CA SER A 180 -8.94 36.31 10.27
C SER A 180 -8.63 36.85 11.68
N PRO A 181 -7.36 37.10 12.02
CA PRO A 181 -7.01 37.67 13.32
C PRO A 181 -7.72 39.01 13.53
N GLY A 182 -8.60 39.09 14.53
CA GLY A 182 -9.34 40.31 14.88
C GLY A 182 -10.76 40.42 14.32
N CYS A 183 -11.23 39.46 13.51
CA CYS A 183 -12.60 39.42 12.99
C CYS A 183 -13.24 38.04 13.22
N PRO A 184 -13.86 37.78 14.38
CA PRO A 184 -14.53 36.52 14.66
C PRO A 184 -15.63 36.23 13.63
N GLY A 185 -15.62 35.03 13.05
CA GLY A 185 -16.60 34.61 12.04
C GLY A 185 -16.26 35.01 10.59
N VAL A 186 -15.14 35.70 10.35
CA VAL A 186 -14.61 35.93 8.99
C VAL A 186 -13.55 34.88 8.70
N HIS A 187 -13.89 33.94 7.82
CA HIS A 187 -13.01 32.87 7.38
C HIS A 187 -12.40 33.21 6.03
N GLN A 188 -11.12 32.92 5.87
CA GLN A 188 -10.45 32.95 4.57
C GLN A 188 -9.95 31.55 4.26
N SER A 189 -10.38 31.02 3.12
CA SER A 189 -9.96 29.72 2.62
C SER A 189 -8.96 29.90 1.48
N ARG A 190 -7.91 29.09 1.48
CA ARG A 190 -6.92 28.98 0.41
C ARG A 190 -6.88 27.54 -0.08
N VAL A 191 -6.95 27.36 -1.40
CA VAL A 191 -6.91 26.05 -2.05
C VAL A 191 -5.78 26.02 -3.07
N HIS A 192 -4.96 24.98 -3.03
CA HIS A 192 -3.86 24.77 -4.00
C HIS A 192 -3.73 23.29 -4.37
N HIS A 193 -3.13 23.01 -5.52
CA HIS A 193 -2.73 21.66 -5.87
C HIS A 193 -1.39 21.34 -5.19
N ARG A 194 -1.24 20.15 -4.61
CA ARG A 194 -0.05 19.72 -3.86
C ARG A 194 1.21 19.79 -4.71
N ASP A 195 1.09 19.43 -5.98
CA ASP A 195 2.22 19.40 -6.92
C ASP A 195 2.50 20.81 -7.50
N PHE A 196 1.64 21.80 -7.24
CA PHE A 196 1.74 23.21 -7.66
C PHE A 196 1.29 24.18 -6.54
N PRO A 197 1.97 24.22 -5.38
CA PRO A 197 1.55 25.02 -4.23
C PRO A 197 1.61 26.54 -4.48
N GLU A 198 2.39 26.98 -5.46
CA GLU A 198 2.46 28.34 -5.96
C GLU A 198 1.21 28.77 -6.74
N LEU A 199 0.47 27.81 -7.31
CA LEU A 199 -0.81 28.04 -7.96
C LEU A 199 -1.93 27.76 -6.96
N TYR A 200 -2.58 28.84 -6.52
CA TYR A 200 -3.64 28.76 -5.53
C TYR A 200 -4.78 29.73 -5.84
N GLY A 201 -5.95 29.44 -5.27
CA GLY A 201 -7.06 30.36 -5.19
C GLY A 201 -7.39 30.68 -3.74
N GLU A 202 -7.94 31.87 -3.50
CA GLU A 202 -8.38 32.34 -2.19
C GLU A 202 -9.84 32.78 -2.28
N GLY A 203 -10.63 32.46 -1.26
CA GLY A 203 -12.05 32.80 -1.20
C GLY A 203 -12.59 32.73 0.22
N GLU A 204 -13.85 33.10 0.39
CA GLU A 204 -14.55 33.02 1.70
C GLU A 204 -14.81 31.56 2.10
N THR A 205 -14.93 30.67 1.12
CA THR A 205 -15.11 29.24 1.32
C THR A 205 -14.08 28.42 0.51
N PRO A 206 -13.85 27.13 0.88
CA PRO A 206 -13.03 26.23 0.07
C PRO A 206 -13.55 26.06 -1.37
N TYR A 207 -14.87 26.17 -1.57
CA TYR A 207 -15.49 26.13 -2.89
C TYR A 207 -15.10 27.34 -3.74
N ASP A 208 -15.22 28.56 -3.20
CA ASP A 208 -14.85 29.79 -3.91
C ASP A 208 -13.36 29.82 -4.26
N ALA A 209 -12.52 29.42 -3.30
CA ALA A 209 -11.08 29.29 -3.49
C ALA A 209 -10.73 28.26 -4.57
N ALA A 210 -11.44 27.12 -4.63
CA ALA A 210 -11.21 26.10 -5.65
C ALA A 210 -11.66 26.52 -7.05
N LEU A 211 -12.76 27.28 -7.17
CA LEU A 211 -13.19 27.86 -8.45
C LEU A 211 -12.16 28.84 -9.02
N ILE A 212 -11.55 29.64 -8.15
CA ILE A 212 -10.50 30.60 -8.54
C ILE A 212 -9.24 29.85 -9.01
N LEU A 213 -8.82 28.81 -8.28
CA LEU A 213 -7.72 27.95 -8.72
C LEU A 213 -8.00 27.30 -10.09
N LEU A 214 -9.21 26.74 -10.26
CA LEU A 214 -9.63 26.11 -11.52
C LEU A 214 -9.56 27.08 -12.70
N LYS A 215 -9.96 28.34 -12.48
CA LYS A 215 -9.88 29.39 -13.49
C LYS A 215 -8.43 29.70 -13.90
N HIS A 216 -7.51 29.78 -12.95
CA HIS A 216 -6.09 30.00 -13.23
C HIS A 216 -5.51 28.85 -14.08
N LEU A 217 -5.76 27.60 -13.68
CA LEU A 217 -5.27 26.41 -14.38
C LEU A 217 -5.81 26.29 -15.82
N LEU A 218 -7.11 26.57 -16.03
CA LEU A 218 -7.70 26.56 -17.37
C LEU A 218 -7.13 27.65 -18.28
N THR A 219 -6.75 28.80 -17.70
CA THR A 219 -6.15 29.91 -18.44
C THR A 219 -4.71 29.57 -18.86
N GLU A 220 -3.96 28.92 -17.97
CA GLU A 220 -2.57 28.50 -18.21
C GLU A 220 -2.47 27.32 -19.19
N SER A 221 -3.35 26.33 -19.06
CA SER A 221 -3.50 25.22 -20.03
C SER A 221 -3.72 25.73 -21.46
N GLY A 222 -4.54 26.77 -21.64
CA GLY A 222 -4.78 27.39 -22.95
C GLY A 222 -3.59 28.15 -23.56
N MET A 223 -2.52 28.40 -22.81
CA MET A 223 -1.33 29.12 -23.27
C MET A 223 -0.12 28.22 -23.56
N ILE A 224 -0.20 26.93 -23.24
CA ILE A 224 0.92 25.98 -23.39
C ILE A 224 0.79 25.21 -24.70
N ALA A 225 1.82 25.30 -25.55
CA ALA A 225 1.85 24.68 -26.89
C ALA A 225 2.56 23.32 -26.92
N ASP A 226 3.20 22.91 -25.82
CA ASP A 226 3.87 21.62 -25.74
C ASP A 226 2.91 20.53 -25.21
N GLY A 227 3.03 19.32 -25.77
CA GLY A 227 2.08 18.24 -25.48
C GLY A 227 2.24 17.61 -24.09
N TRP A 228 3.42 17.70 -23.48
CA TRP A 228 3.72 17.02 -22.22
C TRP A 228 3.31 17.83 -20.97
N HIS A 229 3.45 19.16 -20.98
CA HIS A 229 2.92 19.99 -19.88
C HIS A 229 1.39 20.10 -19.95
N HIS A 230 0.79 19.94 -21.13
CA HIS A 230 -0.67 19.91 -21.29
C HIS A 230 -1.32 18.72 -20.58
N GLU A 231 -0.76 17.50 -20.71
CA GLU A 231 -1.29 16.29 -20.03
C GLU A 231 -1.24 16.39 -18.50
N ILE A 232 -0.18 17.02 -17.95
CA ILE A 232 -0.04 17.23 -16.51
C ILE A 232 -1.09 18.22 -16.01
N LEU A 233 -1.30 19.33 -16.72
CA LEU A 233 -2.31 20.32 -16.35
C LEU A 233 -3.74 19.78 -16.50
N ASP A 234 -4.02 18.96 -17.50
CA ASP A 234 -5.33 18.33 -17.67
C ASP A 234 -5.67 17.41 -16.48
N GLN A 235 -4.69 16.64 -15.99
CA GLN A 235 -4.85 15.81 -14.81
C GLN A 235 -5.12 16.67 -13.55
N VAL A 236 -4.37 17.74 -13.35
CA VAL A 236 -4.57 18.69 -12.23
C VAL A 236 -5.95 19.34 -12.31
N ILE A 237 -6.38 19.76 -13.50
CA ILE A 237 -7.71 20.34 -13.73
C ILE A 237 -8.81 19.33 -13.39
N ALA A 238 -8.66 18.06 -13.79
CA ALA A 238 -9.63 17.01 -13.47
C ALA A 238 -9.74 16.79 -11.95
N GLU A 239 -8.62 16.82 -11.23
CA GLU A 239 -8.58 16.65 -9.79
C GLU A 239 -9.19 17.85 -9.04
N VAL A 240 -8.92 19.08 -9.49
CA VAL A 240 -9.56 20.30 -8.95
C VAL A 240 -11.06 20.32 -9.23
N ARG A 241 -11.52 19.90 -10.41
CA ARG A 241 -12.96 19.74 -10.70
C ARG A 241 -13.62 18.74 -9.77
N SER A 242 -12.99 17.58 -9.59
CA SER A 242 -13.49 16.58 -8.65
C SER A 242 -13.52 17.10 -7.21
N PHE A 243 -12.59 17.98 -6.82
CA PHE A 243 -12.65 18.66 -5.52
C PHE A 243 -13.83 19.63 -5.45
N VAL A 244 -14.05 20.47 -6.47
CA VAL A 244 -15.19 21.39 -6.55
C VAL A 244 -16.51 20.65 -6.40
N ASP A 245 -16.71 19.53 -7.11
CA ASP A 245 -17.93 18.72 -7.05
C ASP A 245 -18.17 18.10 -5.66
N ARG A 246 -17.11 17.92 -4.85
CA ARG A 246 -17.23 17.41 -3.47
C ARG A 246 -17.57 18.50 -2.46
N VAL A 247 -17.23 19.75 -2.74
CA VAL A 247 -17.37 20.88 -1.79
C VAL A 247 -18.46 21.88 -2.20
N SER A 248 -19.17 21.63 -3.31
CA SER A 248 -20.33 22.38 -3.81
C SER A 248 -21.61 22.15 -3.02
#